data_AF-A0A661D5X6-F1
#
_entry.id   AF-A0A661D5X6-F1
#
_cell.length_a   1.000
_cell.length_b   1.000
_cell.length_c   1.000
_cell.angle_alpha   90.00
_cell.angle_beta   90.00
_cell.angle_gamma   90.00
#
_symmetry.space_group_name_H-M   'P 1'
#
loop_
_entity.id
_entity.type
_entity.pdbx_description
1 polymer ?
#
loop_
_entity_poly.entity_id
_entity_poly.type
_entity_poly.pdbx_seq_one_letter_code
_entity_poly.pdbx_strand_id
1 'polypeptide(L)'
;MHIQKKGGRFYGSFLLLMALIIIFPKWLSATTLHAILIGDTNDSKIGRSVEVDLGKIANMLRSIEDATKTKLVLNSILVMGSDIASGRGYDKVTEVIAGLQVKADDVVIFYYSGHGINEIPPWPSMGVEGRMGVDRLVSLESVVDQIKAKKPRFFIAMADTCNVLMPPLRELPQTKSLERFDNYQALFLGFKGYIIASSSTPGQASFGEPQLGGVFTNALLKSLNTELSSSFTPGLEYCDGTCD
;
A
#
# COMPACT_ATOMS: atom_id res chain seq x y z
N MET A 1 -43.02 40.79 -61.09
CA MET A 1 -43.10 39.76 -60.02
C MET A 1 -41.69 39.26 -59.77
N HIS A 2 -41.10 39.69 -58.65
CA HIS A 2 -39.68 39.58 -58.33
C HIS A 2 -39.50 38.40 -57.37
N ILE A 3 -38.71 37.38 -57.73
CA ILE A 3 -38.36 36.29 -56.79
C ILE A 3 -36.85 36.32 -56.57
N GLN A 4 -36.50 36.55 -55.30
CA GLN A 4 -35.16 36.73 -54.75
C GLN A 4 -34.40 35.40 -54.65
N LYS A 5 -33.11 35.45 -55.01
CA LYS A 5 -32.06 34.50 -54.56
C LYS A 5 -31.80 34.72 -53.07
N LYS A 6 -31.62 33.65 -52.28
CA LYS A 6 -30.66 33.57 -51.15
C LYS A 6 -30.64 32.17 -50.54
N GLY A 7 -29.45 31.67 -50.24
CA GLY A 7 -29.26 30.40 -49.51
C GLY A 7 -27.84 29.87 -49.57
N GLY A 8 -26.86 30.68 -49.15
CA GLY A 8 -25.47 30.26 -49.04
C GLY A 8 -25.10 29.83 -47.62
N ARG A 9 -24.26 28.78 -47.56
CA ARG A 9 -23.25 28.45 -46.55
C ARG A 9 -23.73 28.01 -45.14
N PHE A 10 -23.58 26.72 -44.84
CA PHE A 10 -23.58 26.20 -43.46
C PHE A 10 -22.66 24.98 -43.24
N TYR A 11 -21.48 24.91 -43.88
CA TYR A 11 -20.51 23.81 -43.64
C TYR A 11 -19.26 24.22 -42.84
N GLY A 12 -19.12 25.50 -42.45
CA GLY A 12 -17.92 26.00 -41.77
C GLY A 12 -17.90 25.84 -40.25
N SER A 13 -19.02 25.47 -39.61
CA SER A 13 -19.13 25.45 -38.15
C SER A 13 -18.90 24.07 -37.52
N PHE A 14 -18.96 22.99 -38.31
CA PHE A 14 -18.81 21.63 -37.79
C PHE A 14 -17.32 21.22 -37.64
N LEU A 15 -16.44 21.76 -38.48
CA LEU A 15 -14.99 21.47 -38.42
C LEU A 15 -14.27 22.18 -37.26
N LEU A 16 -14.81 23.30 -36.75
CA LEU A 16 -14.20 24.04 -35.64
C LEU A 16 -14.46 23.40 -34.26
N LEU A 17 -15.54 22.60 -34.14
CA LEU A 17 -15.91 21.89 -32.91
C LEU A 17 -15.12 20.58 -32.70
N MET A 18 -14.65 19.93 -33.77
CA MET A 18 -13.77 18.74 -33.64
C MET A 18 -12.31 19.09 -33.31
N ALA A 19 -11.85 20.30 -33.63
CA ALA A 19 -10.47 20.70 -33.36
C ALA A 19 -10.20 21.05 -31.87
N LEU A 20 -11.25 21.30 -31.07
CA LEU A 20 -11.13 21.67 -29.65
C LEU A 20 -11.15 20.49 -28.66
N ILE A 21 -11.39 19.26 -29.14
CA ILE A 21 -11.45 18.05 -28.28
C ILE A 21 -10.09 17.34 -28.17
N ILE A 22 -9.09 17.69 -29.01
CA ILE A 22 -7.82 16.95 -29.10
C ILE A 22 -6.74 17.49 -28.12
N ILE A 23 -7.00 18.57 -27.40
CA ILE A 23 -6.07 19.11 -26.40
C ILE A 23 -6.78 19.17 -25.04
N PHE A 24 -7.24 18.02 -24.55
CA PHE A 24 -7.22 17.84 -23.11
C PHE A 24 -5.74 17.64 -22.76
N PRO A 25 -5.02 18.63 -22.20
CA PRO A 25 -3.77 18.31 -21.57
C PRO A 25 -4.09 17.18 -20.59
N LYS A 26 -3.44 16.02 -20.74
CA LYS A 26 -3.36 15.10 -19.61
C LYS A 26 -2.73 15.95 -18.53
N TRP A 27 -3.55 16.43 -17.60
CA TRP A 27 -3.08 17.09 -16.41
C TRP A 27 -2.02 16.13 -15.87
N LEU A 28 -0.76 16.55 -15.94
CA LEU A 28 0.37 15.80 -15.41
C LEU A 28 0.22 15.89 -13.89
N SER A 29 -0.81 15.25 -13.35
CA SER A 29 -0.95 15.03 -11.94
C SER A 29 0.09 13.98 -11.61
N ALA A 30 0.99 14.31 -10.68
CA ALA A 30 1.80 13.28 -10.09
C ALA A 30 0.88 12.17 -9.55
N THR A 31 1.31 10.93 -9.73
CA THR A 31 0.61 9.77 -9.18
C THR A 31 0.75 9.82 -7.66
N THR A 32 -0.28 9.41 -6.93
CA THR A 32 -0.23 9.39 -5.47
C THR A 32 0.21 8.01 -4.98
N LEU A 33 1.15 7.99 -4.03
CA LEU A 33 1.42 6.84 -3.19
C LEU A 33 0.63 7.03 -1.89
N HIS A 34 -0.51 6.35 -1.76
CA HIS A 34 -1.27 6.32 -0.52
C HIS A 34 -0.66 5.28 0.43
N ALA A 35 -0.26 5.69 1.62
CA ALA A 35 0.20 4.79 2.66
C ALA A 35 -0.75 4.81 3.85
N ILE A 36 -1.24 3.64 4.27
CA ILE A 36 -2.00 3.47 5.51
C ILE A 36 -1.14 2.61 6.43
N LEU A 37 -0.64 3.23 7.50
CA LEU A 37 0.19 2.59 8.51
C LEU A 37 -0.59 2.49 9.81
N ILE A 38 -0.76 1.28 10.34
CA ILE A 38 -1.53 1.02 11.55
C ILE A 38 -0.65 0.26 12.53
N GLY A 39 -0.59 0.71 13.79
CA GLY A 39 0.19 0.01 14.81
C GLY A 39 -0.49 -0.04 16.17
N ASP A 40 -0.51 -1.23 16.76
CA ASP A 40 -0.93 -1.48 18.15
C ASP A 40 0.11 -1.00 19.17
N THR A 41 0.40 0.30 19.19
CA THR A 41 1.51 0.88 19.98
C THR A 41 1.18 1.06 21.46
N ASN A 42 -0.08 0.96 21.85
CA ASN A 42 -0.50 1.07 23.25
C ASN A 42 -0.33 -0.24 24.02
N ASP A 43 -0.10 -1.35 23.33
CA ASP A 43 0.12 -2.64 23.98
C ASP A 43 1.44 -2.64 24.78
N SER A 44 1.36 -3.05 26.04
CA SER A 44 2.51 -2.99 26.96
C SER A 44 3.60 -4.04 26.67
N LYS A 45 3.31 -5.06 25.86
CA LYS A 45 4.25 -6.12 25.50
C LYS A 45 4.92 -5.84 24.16
N ILE A 46 4.15 -5.44 23.15
CA ILE A 46 4.65 -5.33 21.77
C ILE A 46 4.74 -3.89 21.26
N GLY A 47 4.11 -2.92 21.93
CA GLY A 47 3.92 -1.57 21.39
C GLY A 47 5.23 -0.88 21.01
N ARG A 48 6.31 -1.08 21.78
CA ARG A 48 7.63 -0.52 21.44
C ARG A 48 8.23 -1.13 20.17
N SER A 49 8.04 -2.42 19.95
CA SER A 49 8.47 -3.11 18.72
C SER A 49 7.68 -2.61 17.51
N VAL A 50 6.37 -2.45 17.68
CA VAL A 50 5.46 -1.90 16.66
C VAL A 50 5.86 -0.46 16.27
N GLU A 51 6.22 0.40 17.22
CA GLU A 51 6.71 1.76 16.92
C GLU A 51 7.97 1.74 16.03
N VAL A 52 8.89 0.80 16.28
CA VAL A 52 10.10 0.64 15.46
C VAL A 52 9.74 0.20 14.04
N ASP A 53 8.79 -0.73 13.89
CA ASP A 53 8.32 -1.18 12.60
C ASP A 53 7.68 -0.06 11.77
N LEU A 54 6.75 0.69 12.38
CA LEU A 54 6.12 1.84 11.73
C LEU A 54 7.16 2.87 11.29
N GLY A 55 8.15 3.17 12.13
CA GLY A 55 9.25 4.07 11.78
C GLY A 55 10.06 3.57 10.57
N LYS A 56 10.33 2.27 10.49
CA LYS A 56 11.06 1.67 9.36
C LYS A 56 10.27 1.69 8.06
N ILE A 57 8.99 1.33 8.10
CA ILE A 57 8.13 1.39 6.92
C ILE A 57 7.94 2.84 6.47
N ALA A 58 7.77 3.79 7.40
CA ALA A 58 7.72 5.22 7.07
C ALA A 58 9.01 5.72 6.42
N ASN A 59 10.18 5.22 6.82
CA ASN A 59 11.44 5.54 6.15
C ASN A 59 11.48 4.98 4.73
N MET A 60 11.08 3.72 4.53
CA MET A 60 10.99 3.10 3.21
C MET A 60 10.06 3.90 2.27
N LEU A 61 8.91 4.35 2.77
CA LEU A 61 7.97 5.17 1.99
C LEU A 61 8.59 6.49 1.53
N ARG A 62 9.37 7.15 2.40
CA ARG A 62 10.11 8.36 2.03
C ARG A 62 11.20 8.07 1.00
N SER A 63 11.94 6.97 1.14
CA SER A 63 12.89 6.53 0.12
C SER A 63 12.23 6.31 -1.25
N ILE A 64 11.01 5.75 -1.29
CA ILE A 64 10.25 5.58 -2.54
C ILE A 64 9.92 6.94 -3.18
N GLU A 65 9.38 7.88 -2.40
CA GLU A 65 9.05 9.23 -2.88
C GLU A 65 10.29 9.93 -3.44
N ASP A 66 11.39 9.94 -2.67
CA ASP A 66 12.68 10.52 -3.08
C ASP A 66 13.22 9.88 -4.36
N ALA A 67 13.21 8.53 -4.44
CA ALA A 67 13.72 7.78 -5.58
C ALA A 67 12.93 8.01 -6.87
N THR A 68 11.64 8.34 -6.75
CA THR A 68 10.75 8.56 -7.89
C THR A 68 10.77 10.01 -8.38
N LYS A 69 11.57 10.88 -7.74
CA LYS A 69 11.78 12.28 -8.14
C LYS A 69 10.46 13.02 -8.36
N THR A 70 9.59 12.97 -7.34
CA THR A 70 8.26 13.63 -7.29
C THR A 70 7.22 13.14 -8.31
N LYS A 71 7.52 12.08 -9.09
CA LYS A 71 6.53 11.41 -9.94
C LYS A 71 5.48 10.65 -9.11
N LEU A 72 5.87 10.19 -7.92
CA LEU A 72 4.97 9.76 -6.87
C LEU A 72 5.00 10.78 -5.72
N VAL A 73 3.83 11.19 -5.26
CA VAL A 73 3.67 12.04 -4.06
C VAL A 73 3.12 11.18 -2.94
N LEU A 74 3.80 11.16 -1.80
CA LEU A 74 3.41 10.38 -0.64
C LEU A 74 2.24 11.06 0.08
N ASN A 75 1.14 10.32 0.23
CA ASN A 75 0.03 10.67 1.10
C ASN A 75 -0.09 9.59 2.19
N SER A 76 0.42 9.87 3.39
CA SER A 76 0.46 8.90 4.48
C SER A 76 -0.58 9.19 5.55
N ILE A 77 -1.28 8.14 5.98
CA ILE A 77 -2.19 8.11 7.13
C ILE A 77 -1.58 7.16 8.15
N LEU A 78 -1.32 7.67 9.35
CA LEU A 78 -0.81 6.90 10.48
C LEU A 78 -1.91 6.76 11.52
N VAL A 79 -2.19 5.53 11.96
CA VAL A 79 -3.21 5.19 12.96
C VAL A 79 -2.52 4.44 14.09
N MET A 80 -2.26 5.12 15.21
CA MET A 80 -1.60 4.55 16.38
C MET A 80 -1.88 5.38 17.64
N GLY A 81 -1.40 4.94 18.81
CA GLY A 81 -1.49 5.73 20.02
C GLY A 81 -2.92 6.10 20.40
N SER A 82 -3.23 7.39 20.48
CA SER A 82 -4.57 7.88 20.84
C SER A 82 -5.66 7.50 19.82
N ASP A 83 -5.31 7.23 18.56
CA ASP A 83 -6.28 6.86 17.50
C ASP A 83 -6.95 5.52 17.77
N ILE A 84 -6.21 4.58 18.34
CA ILE A 84 -6.67 3.22 18.66
C ILE A 84 -6.98 3.04 20.14
N ALA A 85 -6.75 4.07 20.95
CA ALA A 85 -7.02 4.01 22.38
C ALA A 85 -8.53 3.89 22.67
N SER A 86 -8.83 3.26 23.81
CA SER A 86 -10.17 3.20 24.38
C SER A 86 -11.23 2.52 23.49
N GLY A 87 -10.85 1.51 22.70
CA GLY A 87 -11.83 0.73 21.95
C GLY A 87 -12.30 1.38 20.63
N ARG A 88 -11.55 2.36 20.11
CA ARG A 88 -11.93 3.14 18.93
C ARG A 88 -11.24 2.72 17.64
N GLY A 89 -10.26 1.82 17.72
CA GLY A 89 -9.37 1.62 16.58
C GLY A 89 -10.01 0.83 15.44
N TYR A 90 -10.96 -0.07 15.71
CA TYR A 90 -11.74 -0.68 14.63
C TYR A 90 -12.47 0.36 13.78
N ASP A 91 -13.20 1.27 14.43
CA ASP A 91 -13.96 2.31 13.73
C ASP A 91 -13.03 3.25 13.00
N LYS A 92 -11.88 3.59 13.61
CA LYS A 92 -10.88 4.44 12.97
C LYS A 92 -10.26 3.80 11.72
N VAL A 93 -9.86 2.53 11.80
CA VAL A 93 -9.24 1.81 10.69
C VAL A 93 -10.24 1.63 9.55
N THR A 94 -11.47 1.23 9.86
CA THR A 94 -12.52 1.06 8.85
C THR A 94 -12.90 2.39 8.20
N GLU A 95 -12.99 3.49 8.95
CA GLU A 95 -13.20 4.85 8.42
C GLU A 95 -12.08 5.25 7.45
N VAL A 96 -10.81 5.06 7.83
CA VAL A 96 -9.65 5.40 7.00
C VAL A 96 -9.68 4.64 5.67
N ILE A 97 -9.94 3.33 5.70
CA ILE A 97 -10.00 2.51 4.49
C ILE A 97 -11.19 2.90 3.63
N ALA A 98 -12.38 3.06 4.22
CA ALA A 98 -13.58 3.44 3.49
C ALA A 98 -13.42 4.82 2.82
N GLY A 99 -12.88 5.79 3.56
CA GLY A 99 -12.68 7.17 3.13
C GLY A 99 -11.57 7.37 2.10
N LEU A 100 -10.65 6.41 1.93
CA LEU A 100 -9.52 6.51 1.01
C LEU A 100 -10.01 6.78 -0.43
N GLN A 101 -9.63 7.93 -0.99
CA GLN A 101 -9.88 8.27 -2.38
C GLN A 101 -8.66 7.90 -3.21
N VAL A 102 -8.85 7.06 -4.22
CA VAL A 102 -7.79 6.46 -5.05
C VAL A 102 -8.15 6.64 -6.52
N LYS A 103 -7.20 7.14 -7.32
CA LYS A 103 -7.31 7.21 -8.77
C LYS A 103 -6.75 5.95 -9.42
N ALA A 104 -7.11 5.73 -10.68
CA ALA A 104 -6.73 4.52 -11.41
C ALA A 104 -5.22 4.35 -11.63
N ASP A 105 -4.43 5.42 -11.55
CA ASP A 105 -2.97 5.40 -11.68
C ASP A 105 -2.24 5.31 -10.33
N ASP A 106 -2.95 5.58 -9.22
CA ASP A 106 -2.40 5.64 -7.87
C ASP A 106 -1.91 4.28 -7.36
N VAL A 107 -1.02 4.35 -6.37
CA VAL A 107 -0.48 3.20 -5.63
C VAL A 107 -0.98 3.23 -4.21
N VAL A 108 -1.29 2.07 -3.63
CA VAL A 108 -1.65 1.95 -2.21
C VAL A 108 -0.71 1.00 -1.48
N ILE A 109 -0.17 1.40 -0.33
CA ILE A 109 0.52 0.52 0.62
C ILE A 109 -0.29 0.51 1.91
N PHE A 110 -0.80 -0.66 2.27
CA PHE A 110 -1.38 -0.92 3.58
C PHE A 110 -0.40 -1.76 4.40
N TYR A 111 -0.12 -1.31 5.61
CA TYR A 111 0.75 -2.03 6.54
C TYR A 111 0.20 -1.96 7.96
N TYR A 112 0.07 -3.13 8.57
CA TYR A 112 -0.30 -3.30 9.97
C TYR A 112 0.82 -4.01 10.74
N SER A 113 1.12 -3.56 11.97
CA SER A 113 1.95 -4.27 12.94
C SER A 113 1.27 -4.29 14.32
N GLY A 114 1.15 -5.47 14.92
CA GLY A 114 0.49 -5.63 16.21
C GLY A 114 -0.06 -7.04 16.46
N HIS A 115 -1.00 -7.16 17.39
CA HIS A 115 -1.68 -8.42 17.69
C HIS A 115 -2.60 -8.89 16.56
N GLY A 116 -2.80 -10.20 16.48
CA GLY A 116 -3.68 -10.77 15.46
C GLY A 116 -3.92 -12.23 15.71
N ILE A 117 -5.00 -12.71 15.09
CA ILE A 117 -5.45 -14.08 15.21
C ILE A 117 -5.88 -14.61 13.85
N ASN A 118 -5.96 -15.93 13.74
CA ASN A 118 -6.62 -16.57 12.60
C ASN A 118 -8.09 -16.85 12.96
N GLU A 119 -9.01 -15.98 12.53
CA GLU A 119 -10.45 -16.28 12.61
C GLU A 119 -10.90 -17.14 11.43
N ILE A 120 -10.46 -16.76 10.23
CA ILE A 120 -10.81 -17.41 8.97
C ILE A 120 -9.54 -17.48 8.10
N PRO A 121 -9.04 -18.69 7.77
CA PRO A 121 -7.93 -18.85 6.86
C PRO A 121 -8.22 -18.29 5.46
N PRO A 122 -7.21 -17.84 4.71
CA PRO A 122 -5.78 -17.99 4.99
C PRO A 122 -5.13 -16.81 5.72
N TRP A 123 -5.81 -15.66 5.79
CA TRP A 123 -5.21 -14.40 6.23
C TRP A 123 -5.53 -14.06 7.69
N PRO A 124 -4.62 -13.41 8.42
CA PRO A 124 -4.88 -13.04 9.80
C PRO A 124 -5.90 -11.89 9.89
N SER A 125 -6.53 -11.80 11.05
CA SER A 125 -7.34 -10.66 11.47
C SER A 125 -6.57 -9.86 12.52
N MET A 126 -6.61 -8.54 12.37
CA MET A 126 -5.73 -7.59 13.06
C MET A 126 -6.44 -7.00 14.28
N GLY A 127 -5.76 -7.04 15.43
CA GLY A 127 -6.20 -6.43 16.69
C GLY A 127 -5.91 -4.94 16.69
N VAL A 128 -6.96 -4.11 16.71
CA VAL A 128 -6.80 -2.67 16.53
C VAL A 128 -7.29 -1.88 17.74
N GLU A 129 -7.41 -2.48 18.92
CA GLU A 129 -8.04 -1.83 20.07
C GLU A 129 -7.07 -1.27 21.14
N GLY A 130 -5.76 -1.27 20.86
CA GLY A 130 -4.78 -0.71 21.78
C GLY A 130 -4.63 -1.49 23.09
N ARG A 131 -5.15 -2.72 23.15
CA ARG A 131 -5.19 -3.61 24.31
C ARG A 131 -5.22 -5.06 23.84
N MET A 132 -4.86 -5.99 24.72
CA MET A 132 -4.92 -7.45 24.54
C MET A 132 -6.31 -8.03 24.17
N GLY A 133 -7.32 -7.19 23.91
CA GLY A 133 -8.69 -7.58 23.58
C GLY A 133 -8.88 -7.64 22.06
N VAL A 134 -9.30 -8.80 21.58
CA VAL A 134 -9.57 -9.13 20.17
C VAL A 134 -11.07 -9.03 19.83
N ASP A 135 -11.83 -8.23 20.58
CA ASP A 135 -13.30 -8.21 20.50
C ASP A 135 -13.83 -7.66 19.17
N ARG A 136 -13.02 -6.85 18.47
CA ARG A 136 -13.31 -6.29 17.15
C ARG A 136 -12.05 -6.35 16.30
N LEU A 137 -12.06 -7.22 15.30
CA LEU A 137 -10.91 -7.47 14.45
C LEU A 137 -11.14 -6.96 13.04
N VAL A 138 -10.07 -6.47 12.44
CA VAL A 138 -10.07 -6.09 11.02
C VAL A 138 -9.38 -7.20 10.25
N SER A 139 -10.14 -7.97 9.46
CA SER A 139 -9.56 -9.00 8.59
C SER A 139 -8.71 -8.37 7.47
N LEU A 140 -7.51 -8.90 7.24
CA LEU A 140 -6.66 -8.48 6.12
C LEU A 140 -7.36 -8.74 4.77
N GLU A 141 -8.17 -9.79 4.67
CA GLU A 141 -8.96 -10.08 3.46
C GLU A 141 -9.97 -8.96 3.18
N SER A 142 -10.68 -8.48 4.20
CA SER A 142 -11.62 -7.35 4.06
C SER A 142 -10.90 -6.07 3.61
N VAL A 143 -9.70 -5.82 4.13
CA VAL A 143 -8.88 -4.68 3.68
C VAL A 143 -8.51 -4.82 2.20
N VAL A 144 -8.05 -6.01 1.79
CA VAL A 144 -7.69 -6.31 0.40
C VAL A 144 -8.88 -6.07 -0.52
N ASP A 145 -10.06 -6.58 -0.19
CA ASP A 145 -11.25 -6.41 -1.01
C ASP A 145 -11.67 -4.94 -1.14
N GLN A 146 -11.62 -4.18 -0.04
CA GLN A 146 -11.92 -2.76 -0.05
C GLN A 146 -10.92 -1.96 -0.90
N ILE A 147 -9.63 -2.27 -0.85
CA ILE A 147 -8.62 -1.61 -1.68
C ILE A 147 -8.78 -2.01 -3.15
N LYS A 148 -9.02 -3.30 -3.44
CA LYS A 148 -9.29 -3.80 -4.81
C LYS A 148 -10.49 -3.09 -5.44
N ALA A 149 -11.55 -2.87 -4.68
CA ALA A 149 -12.75 -2.18 -5.15
C ALA A 149 -12.48 -0.73 -5.60
N LYS A 150 -11.44 -0.08 -5.03
CA LYS A 150 -11.00 1.27 -5.40
C LYS A 150 -10.15 1.30 -6.67
N LYS A 151 -9.72 0.13 -7.19
CA LYS A 151 -9.00 -0.04 -8.45
C LYS A 151 -7.74 0.84 -8.58
N PRO A 152 -6.82 0.85 -7.60
CA PRO A 152 -5.50 1.44 -7.82
C PRO A 152 -4.78 0.71 -8.96
N ARG A 153 -3.78 1.35 -9.54
CA ARG A 153 -2.89 0.69 -10.50
C ARG A 153 -2.15 -0.47 -9.84
N PHE A 154 -1.68 -0.24 -8.62
CA PHE A 154 -0.90 -1.19 -7.84
C PHE A 154 -1.21 -1.05 -6.35
N PHE A 155 -1.30 -2.15 -5.61
CA PHE A 155 -1.25 -2.08 -4.16
C PHE A 155 -0.50 -3.23 -3.49
N ILE A 156 0.01 -2.96 -2.29
CA ILE A 156 0.59 -3.95 -1.39
C ILE A 156 -0.19 -3.90 -0.07
N ALA A 157 -0.67 -5.05 0.41
CA ALA A 157 -1.31 -5.17 1.72
C ALA A 157 -0.52 -6.14 2.60
N MET A 158 -0.06 -5.68 3.76
CA MET A 158 0.81 -6.43 4.65
C MET A 158 0.31 -6.43 6.09
N ALA A 159 0.41 -7.58 6.76
CA ALA A 159 0.17 -7.70 8.19
C ALA A 159 1.35 -8.40 8.88
N ASP A 160 2.09 -7.65 9.71
CA ASP A 160 3.07 -8.22 10.65
C ASP A 160 2.36 -8.59 11.95
N THR A 161 1.78 -9.79 11.95
CA THR A 161 0.96 -10.25 13.07
C THR A 161 0.84 -11.76 13.14
N CYS A 162 0.46 -12.25 14.32
CA CYS A 162 0.21 -13.66 14.54
C CYS A 162 -0.96 -14.17 13.67
N ASN A 163 -0.86 -15.41 13.23
CA ASN A 163 -1.89 -16.11 12.49
C ASN A 163 -2.26 -17.42 13.23
N VAL A 164 -2.41 -17.32 14.55
CA VAL A 164 -2.70 -18.41 15.51
C VAL A 164 -3.85 -18.03 16.44
N LEU A 165 -4.42 -19.03 17.11
CA LEU A 165 -5.33 -18.80 18.25
C LEU A 165 -4.57 -18.35 19.53
N MET A 166 -3.33 -18.81 19.77
CA MET A 166 -2.44 -18.37 20.86
C MET A 166 -0.94 -18.55 20.50
N PRO A 167 -0.03 -17.59 20.77
CA PRO A 167 1.38 -17.67 20.31
C PRO A 167 2.39 -18.20 21.38
N PRO A 168 3.38 -19.03 21.00
CA PRO A 168 4.60 -19.32 21.80
C PRO A 168 5.74 -18.31 21.50
N LEU A 169 6.88 -18.32 22.23
CA LEU A 169 8.01 -17.33 22.17
C LEU A 169 9.32 -17.87 21.51
N ARG A 170 10.04 -17.09 20.66
CA ARG A 170 11.50 -17.24 20.29
C ARG A 170 12.10 -16.05 19.47
N GLU A 171 13.45 -15.88 19.45
CA GLU A 171 14.24 -14.75 18.85
C GLU A 171 15.13 -15.08 17.61
N LEU A 172 15.51 -14.07 16.78
CA LEU A 172 16.43 -14.17 15.60
C LEU A 172 17.24 -12.87 15.21
N PRO A 173 18.31 -12.95 14.35
CA PRO A 173 19.45 -11.98 14.22
C PRO A 173 19.47 -11.00 12.99
N GLN A 174 20.46 -10.07 12.88
CA GLN A 174 20.50 -8.88 11.97
C GLN A 174 21.70 -8.71 10.99
N THR A 175 21.53 -7.95 9.86
CA THR A 175 22.57 -7.28 9.00
C THR A 175 21.97 -6.16 8.06
N LYS A 176 22.77 -5.22 7.49
CA LYS A 176 22.37 -4.01 6.68
C LYS A 176 22.94 -3.96 5.23
N SER A 177 22.29 -3.23 4.28
CA SER A 177 22.75 -2.94 2.89
C SER A 177 22.32 -1.52 2.37
N LEU A 178 22.77 -1.11 1.16
CA LEU A 178 22.53 0.21 0.50
C LEU A 178 21.61 0.08 -0.75
N GLU A 179 20.69 1.03 -0.96
CA GLU A 179 19.57 0.99 -1.94
C GLU A 179 19.94 1.58 -3.33
N ARG A 180 19.31 1.13 -4.44
CA ARG A 180 19.39 1.78 -5.78
C ARG A 180 18.03 2.27 -6.30
N PHE A 181 18.06 3.39 -7.02
CA PHE A 181 16.88 4.17 -7.43
C PHE A 181 16.00 3.53 -8.54
N ASP A 182 16.60 2.82 -9.50
CA ASP A 182 15.87 2.36 -10.70
C ASP A 182 14.84 1.26 -10.39
N ASN A 183 15.13 0.42 -9.39
CA ASN A 183 14.25 -0.68 -9.00
C ASN A 183 12.99 -0.18 -8.28
N TYR A 184 13.07 0.94 -7.55
CA TYR A 184 11.89 1.62 -7.00
C TYR A 184 10.97 2.15 -8.11
N GLN A 185 11.53 2.73 -9.18
CA GLN A 185 10.73 3.23 -10.29
C GLN A 185 10.04 2.09 -11.05
N ALA A 186 10.75 0.98 -11.32
CA ALA A 186 10.17 -0.16 -12.00
C ALA A 186 8.94 -0.72 -11.24
N LEU A 187 9.08 -0.95 -9.92
CA LEU A 187 8.00 -1.47 -9.10
C LEU A 187 6.88 -0.45 -8.91
N PHE A 188 7.19 0.77 -8.47
CA PHE A 188 6.16 1.70 -8.03
C PHE A 188 5.59 2.59 -9.14
N LEU A 189 6.29 2.79 -10.26
CA LEU A 189 5.74 3.52 -11.43
C LEU A 189 5.26 2.58 -12.56
N GLY A 190 5.89 1.42 -12.73
CA GLY A 190 5.67 0.54 -13.88
C GLY A 190 4.70 -0.62 -13.65
N PHE A 191 4.68 -1.19 -12.45
CA PHE A 191 3.91 -2.42 -12.18
C PHE A 191 2.39 -2.16 -12.08
N LYS A 192 1.60 -3.19 -12.43
CA LYS A 192 0.14 -3.24 -12.26
C LYS A 192 -0.26 -4.56 -11.61
N GLY A 193 -1.13 -4.51 -10.61
CA GLY A 193 -1.59 -5.71 -9.90
C GLY A 193 -1.57 -5.51 -8.39
N TYR A 194 -1.34 -6.58 -7.63
CA TYR A 194 -1.26 -6.48 -6.19
C TYR A 194 -0.43 -7.57 -5.53
N ILE A 195 0.06 -7.26 -4.33
CA ILE A 195 0.79 -8.19 -3.46
C ILE A 195 0.09 -8.23 -2.10
N ILE A 196 -0.10 -9.42 -1.56
CA ILE A 196 -0.61 -9.64 -0.20
C ILE A 196 0.45 -10.44 0.54
N ALA A 197 0.81 -10.00 1.75
CA ALA A 197 1.77 -10.72 2.59
C ALA A 197 1.36 -10.66 4.06
N SER A 198 1.68 -11.72 4.79
CA SER A 198 1.61 -11.72 6.25
C SER A 198 2.88 -12.34 6.82
N SER A 199 3.24 -11.96 8.05
CA SER A 199 4.41 -12.53 8.72
C SER A 199 4.26 -14.00 9.09
N SER A 200 3.03 -14.50 9.14
CA SER A 200 2.70 -15.85 9.60
C SER A 200 1.67 -16.54 8.71
N THR A 201 1.90 -17.82 8.44
CA THR A 201 0.90 -18.73 7.83
C THR A 201 -0.09 -19.23 8.89
N PRO A 202 -1.27 -19.77 8.51
CA PRO A 202 -2.23 -20.31 9.47
C PRO A 202 -1.58 -21.29 10.45
N GLY A 203 -1.74 -21.04 11.74
CA GLY A 203 -1.13 -21.82 12.82
C GLY A 203 0.26 -21.37 13.25
N GLN A 204 0.80 -20.26 12.73
CA GLN A 204 2.10 -19.69 13.16
C GLN A 204 1.99 -18.32 13.84
N ALA A 205 2.93 -18.07 14.77
CA ALA A 205 3.06 -16.80 15.48
C ALA A 205 4.04 -15.84 14.78
N SER A 206 3.82 -14.54 14.97
CA SER A 206 4.77 -13.48 14.59
C SER A 206 5.55 -12.99 15.80
N PHE A 207 6.76 -12.49 15.55
CA PHE A 207 7.72 -12.10 16.57
C PHE A 207 8.30 -10.73 16.29
N GLY A 208 8.57 -9.98 17.35
CA GLY A 208 9.29 -8.72 17.31
C GLY A 208 10.06 -8.50 18.60
N GLU A 209 11.14 -7.73 18.49
CA GLU A 209 11.96 -7.32 19.63
C GLU A 209 11.77 -5.81 19.85
N PRO A 210 11.52 -5.31 21.09
CA PRO A 210 11.32 -3.90 21.36
C PRO A 210 12.32 -2.92 20.73
N GLN A 211 13.61 -3.27 20.63
CA GLN A 211 14.59 -2.37 20.00
C GLN A 211 14.74 -2.56 18.49
N LEU A 212 14.35 -3.73 17.96
CA LEU A 212 14.62 -4.12 16.58
C LEU A 212 13.38 -4.15 15.71
N GLY A 213 12.17 -4.12 16.26
CA GLY A 213 10.93 -4.33 15.51
C GLY A 213 10.65 -5.79 15.20
N GLY A 214 9.60 -6.04 14.40
CA GLY A 214 9.15 -7.33 13.91
C GLY A 214 10.17 -8.03 13.02
N VAL A 215 10.28 -9.35 13.16
CA VAL A 215 11.18 -10.19 12.35
C VAL A 215 10.78 -10.12 10.88
N PHE A 216 9.48 -10.14 10.58
CA PHE A 216 8.97 -10.02 9.23
C PHE A 216 9.34 -8.67 8.62
N THR A 217 9.07 -7.57 9.33
CA THR A 217 9.40 -6.22 8.85
C THR A 217 10.88 -6.06 8.56
N ASN A 218 11.75 -6.58 9.42
CA ASN A 218 13.19 -6.61 9.19
C ASN A 218 13.57 -7.45 7.96
N ALA A 219 13.03 -8.65 7.84
CA ALA A 219 13.32 -9.54 6.72
C ALA A 219 12.82 -8.96 5.39
N LEU A 220 11.62 -8.40 5.37
CA LEU A 220 11.03 -7.71 4.21
C LEU A 220 11.94 -6.58 3.74
N LEU A 221 12.32 -5.67 4.63
CA LEU A 221 13.16 -4.54 4.28
C LEU A 221 14.56 -4.98 3.86
N LYS A 222 15.12 -6.01 4.51
CA LYS A 222 16.39 -6.60 4.11
C LYS A 222 16.31 -7.17 2.69
N SER A 223 15.30 -7.97 2.39
CA SER A 223 15.11 -8.56 1.07
C SER A 223 14.86 -7.48 0.02
N LEU A 224 13.96 -6.53 0.29
CA LEU A 224 13.71 -5.41 -0.60
C LEU A 224 15.00 -4.64 -0.88
N ASN A 225 15.75 -4.25 0.14
CA ASN A 225 17.02 -3.52 -0.03
C ASN A 225 18.08 -4.35 -0.74
N THR A 226 18.08 -5.67 -0.57
CA THR A 226 18.97 -6.57 -1.33
C THR A 226 18.61 -6.55 -2.81
N GLU A 227 17.33 -6.70 -3.16
CA GLU A 227 16.88 -6.66 -4.55
C GLU A 227 17.09 -5.28 -5.19
N LEU A 228 16.82 -4.20 -4.43
CA LEU A 228 17.11 -2.83 -4.85
C LEU A 228 18.61 -2.61 -5.06
N SER A 229 19.48 -3.25 -4.29
CA SER A 229 20.94 -3.10 -4.43
C SER A 229 21.53 -3.88 -5.61
N SER A 230 20.78 -4.87 -6.12
CA SER A 230 21.23 -5.74 -7.19
C SER A 230 21.37 -4.98 -8.52
N SER A 231 22.34 -5.40 -9.34
CA SER A 231 22.53 -4.87 -10.71
C SER A 231 21.45 -5.33 -11.68
N PHE A 232 20.51 -6.16 -11.23
CA PHE A 232 19.40 -6.64 -12.02
C PHE A 232 18.40 -5.51 -12.19
N THR A 233 18.29 -4.98 -13.41
CA THR A 233 17.15 -4.18 -13.83
C THR A 233 16.06 -5.18 -14.20
N PRO A 234 14.88 -5.16 -13.56
CA PRO A 234 13.77 -6.00 -14.00
C PRO A 234 13.39 -5.58 -15.42
N GLY A 235 13.84 -6.34 -16.41
CA GLY A 235 13.29 -6.25 -17.75
C GLY A 235 11.85 -6.68 -17.65
N LEU A 236 10.91 -5.79 -17.99
CA LEU A 236 9.59 -6.22 -18.43
C LEU A 236 9.79 -6.90 -19.79
N GLU A 237 10.37 -8.09 -19.79
CA GLU A 237 10.41 -8.95 -20.96
C GLU A 237 8.97 -9.41 -21.17
N TYR A 238 8.32 -8.74 -22.12
CA TYR A 238 7.03 -9.15 -22.63
C TYR A 238 7.21 -10.54 -23.23
N CYS A 239 6.81 -11.59 -22.51
CA CYS A 239 6.76 -12.94 -23.06
C CYS A 239 5.73 -12.94 -24.20
N ASP A 240 6.20 -12.97 -25.45
CA ASP A 240 5.37 -12.96 -26.65
C ASP A 240 4.83 -14.35 -27.05
N GLY A 241 4.85 -15.31 -26.11
CA GLY A 241 4.15 -16.57 -26.28
C GLY A 241 5.00 -17.75 -26.74
N THR A 242 6.33 -17.68 -26.64
CA THR A 242 7.18 -18.89 -26.74
C THR A 242 8.15 -18.96 -25.57
N CYS A 243 7.74 -19.66 -24.51
CA CYS A 243 8.67 -20.22 -23.53
C CYS A 243 8.52 -21.75 -23.60
N ASP A 244 9.59 -22.42 -24.03
CA ASP A 244 9.74 -23.88 -24.00
C ASP A 244 9.83 -24.41 -22.55
#